data_AF-A0A2N4U3Y2-F1
#
_entry.id   AF-A0A2N4U3Y2-F1
#
_cell.length_a   1.000
_cell.length_b   1.000
_cell.length_c   1.000
_cell.angle_alpha   90.00
_cell.angle_beta   90.00
_cell.angle_gamma   90.00
#
_symmetry.space_group_name_H-M   'P 1'
#
loop_
_entity.id
_entity.type
_entity.pdbx_description
1 polymer ?
#
loop_
_entity_poly.entity_id
_entity_poly.type
_entity_poly.pdbx_seq_one_letter_code
_entity_poly.pdbx_strand_id
1 'polypeptide(L)'
;MVATASILASQPARASDDYPSQPIRVLLGYTPGGAADAVARSITPKLSELLGQPVVVEYKAGAGGAIAADNILRAAPDGYTLHLIDSGTMAILPNVRKVKYEPLKSFALIGMAAQGGLALAVSPSIPANTVPELLKLLKAKPDYYNYATSGVGGGGHVAAELLKMETGTKMDHIAYRGGGPAMADLVGGQIGIGMSTLAPAIPQIMAGPTCGMMLADLGADVIKVEKLPYGDDSRVYTGNSTEALPAPFVMLNRNKRGMAIDLKAPAGQDIIKRMVSQSDVLLENYRKGAMDRLGLGWDALSELNKRLVYCSISGYGRTGPYAEKGGFELIAQGFSGIMSVTGEKGGAPLKSGNSVADINSGVLAVIGVLSALLHRANSGRGQFIETSLIDASLQQMYWFAAMYFQTGKSLSASGSGHPLAAPYQAFKTRDSWLVLGGANQANWERIADLLGHPEWKTDPKFATNAERKNNEDELAGLISEQLSAHTTDEWLARFDAANIPAGPVNTIEQALNHPQTRARNMVIEVDHPIAGKGHALSLPIKFSETPATIRRPAPLLGENTREILREYDFSDGEITDLLSQGVVAEPRPTAS
;
A
#
# COMPACT_ATOMS: atom_id res chain seq x y z
N MET A 1 15.99 -3.54 38.09
CA MET A 1 16.31 -4.60 39.07
C MET A 1 15.62 -5.87 38.60
N VAL A 2 16.27 -7.00 38.31
CA VAL A 2 17.69 -7.40 38.39
C VAL A 2 18.03 -8.18 37.11
N ALA A 3 19.29 -8.12 36.64
CA ALA A 3 19.77 -8.95 35.54
C ALA A 3 20.60 -10.13 36.09
N THR A 4 20.42 -11.33 35.55
CA THR A 4 21.47 -12.37 35.63
C THR A 4 21.44 -13.37 34.48
N ALA A 5 22.66 -13.65 34.01
CA ALA A 5 23.12 -14.59 33.00
C ALA A 5 22.43 -15.96 32.84
N SER A 6 22.49 -16.46 31.61
CA SER A 6 22.80 -17.87 31.31
C SER A 6 23.60 -17.95 30.00
N ILE A 7 24.92 -17.90 30.12
CA ILE A 7 25.89 -18.28 29.07
C ILE A 7 26.56 -19.59 29.54
N LEU A 8 27.01 -20.42 28.58
CA LEU A 8 27.69 -21.73 28.70
C LEU A 8 26.81 -22.99 28.78
N ALA A 9 26.63 -23.59 27.60
CA ALA A 9 26.99 -24.99 27.37
C ALA A 9 27.39 -25.19 25.89
N SER A 10 28.55 -24.64 25.51
CA SER A 10 29.10 -24.84 24.16
C SER A 10 29.74 -26.23 24.04
N GLN A 11 29.21 -27.08 23.16
CA GLN A 11 30.08 -27.98 22.41
C GLN A 11 30.60 -27.22 21.18
N PRO A 12 31.89 -27.34 20.83
CA PRO A 12 32.41 -26.74 19.61
C PRO A 12 31.94 -27.56 18.41
N ALA A 13 30.75 -27.26 17.89
CA ALA A 13 30.47 -27.51 16.49
C ALA A 13 31.56 -26.77 15.70
N ARG A 14 32.31 -27.51 14.87
CA ARG A 14 33.40 -26.97 14.06
C ARG A 14 32.94 -25.70 13.36
N ALA A 15 33.65 -24.60 13.56
CA ALA A 15 33.62 -23.51 12.60
C ALA A 15 34.06 -24.12 11.25
N SER A 16 33.12 -24.15 10.32
CA SER A 16 33.40 -24.30 8.90
C SER A 16 33.70 -22.89 8.42
N ASP A 17 34.97 -22.60 8.12
CA ASP A 17 35.43 -21.22 7.83
C ASP A 17 34.78 -20.59 6.58
N ASP A 18 34.02 -21.37 5.78
CA ASP A 18 33.22 -20.92 4.63
C ASP A 18 31.70 -21.18 4.80
N TYR A 19 31.09 -20.86 5.95
CA TYR A 19 29.62 -20.79 6.06
C TYR A 19 29.12 -19.33 6.10
N PRO A 20 28.17 -18.93 5.23
CA PRO A 20 27.59 -19.68 4.12
C PRO A 20 28.38 -19.53 2.80
N SER A 21 28.52 -20.60 2.04
CA SER A 21 29.20 -20.65 0.73
C SER A 21 28.26 -20.68 -0.48
N GLN A 22 26.94 -20.70 -0.23
CA GLN A 22 25.89 -20.72 -1.25
C GLN A 22 24.64 -19.98 -0.75
N PRO A 23 23.68 -19.61 -1.63
CA PRO A 23 22.45 -18.93 -1.22
C PRO A 23 21.62 -19.68 -0.18
N ILE A 24 21.04 -18.94 0.76
CA ILE A 24 20.14 -19.47 1.79
C ILE A 24 18.69 -19.28 1.35
N ARG A 25 17.85 -20.29 1.58
CA ARG A 25 16.44 -20.31 1.19
C ARG A 25 15.54 -20.18 2.42
N VAL A 26 14.71 -19.14 2.48
CA VAL A 26 13.71 -18.94 3.54
C VAL A 26 12.35 -19.40 3.03
N LEU A 27 11.89 -20.57 3.50
CA LEU A 27 10.58 -21.11 3.16
C LEU A 27 9.48 -20.39 3.95
N LEU A 28 8.44 -19.94 3.24
CA LEU A 28 7.22 -19.36 3.82
C LEU A 28 6.00 -20.27 3.62
N GLY A 29 5.37 -20.64 4.72
CA GLY A 29 4.14 -21.45 4.75
C GLY A 29 2.85 -20.70 4.39
N TYR A 30 2.96 -19.40 4.06
CA TYR A 30 1.84 -18.48 3.88
C TYR A 30 1.92 -17.73 2.55
N THR A 31 0.78 -17.21 2.09
CA THR A 31 0.70 -16.41 0.87
C THR A 31 1.37 -15.03 1.06
N PRO A 32 1.87 -14.41 -0.03
CA PRO A 32 2.35 -13.02 -0.01
C PRO A 32 1.32 -12.04 0.59
N GLY A 33 1.80 -10.94 1.18
CA GLY A 33 0.98 -9.90 1.82
C GLY A 33 0.47 -10.24 3.23
N GLY A 34 0.81 -11.41 3.79
CA GLY A 34 0.55 -11.74 5.20
C GLY A 34 1.67 -11.27 6.14
N ALA A 35 1.43 -11.33 7.46
CA ALA A 35 2.42 -10.92 8.47
C ALA A 35 3.77 -11.67 8.34
N ALA A 36 3.75 -12.97 8.05
CA ALA A 36 4.98 -13.74 7.81
C ALA A 36 5.76 -13.27 6.58
N ASP A 37 5.08 -12.83 5.52
CA ASP A 37 5.73 -12.25 4.33
C ASP A 37 6.35 -10.88 4.64
N ALA A 38 5.65 -10.03 5.41
CA ALA A 38 6.17 -8.73 5.86
C ALA A 38 7.43 -8.88 6.74
N VAL A 39 7.42 -9.84 7.67
CA VAL A 39 8.59 -10.15 8.51
C VAL A 39 9.74 -10.70 7.66
N ALA A 40 9.48 -11.67 6.78
CA ALA A 40 10.51 -12.22 5.89
C ALA A 40 11.17 -11.13 5.04
N ARG A 41 10.38 -10.29 4.35
CA ARG A 41 10.88 -9.17 3.54
C ARG A 41 11.66 -8.13 4.34
N SER A 42 11.40 -8.02 5.65
CA SER A 42 12.16 -7.14 6.54
C SER A 42 13.50 -7.74 6.96
N ILE A 43 13.57 -9.06 7.22
CA ILE A 43 14.77 -9.71 7.75
C ILE A 43 15.72 -10.25 6.66
N THR A 44 15.21 -10.72 5.51
CA THR A 44 16.07 -11.38 4.53
C THR A 44 17.13 -10.47 3.88
N PRO A 45 16.88 -9.17 3.59
CA PRO A 45 17.95 -8.30 3.09
C PRO A 45 19.08 -8.13 4.11
N LYS A 46 18.74 -7.94 5.39
CA LYS A 46 19.73 -7.76 6.47
C LYS A 46 20.49 -9.06 6.76
N LEU A 47 19.82 -10.21 6.71
CA LEU A 47 20.48 -11.52 6.79
C LEU A 47 21.43 -11.74 5.61
N SER A 48 21.05 -11.32 4.40
CA SER A 48 21.89 -11.46 3.20
C SER A 48 23.16 -10.60 3.28
N GLU A 49 23.04 -9.37 3.79
CA GLU A 49 24.16 -8.48 4.08
C GLU A 49 25.10 -9.06 5.15
N LEU A 50 24.56 -9.51 6.29
CA LEU A 50 25.32 -10.04 7.42
C LEU A 50 26.05 -11.36 7.12
N LEU A 51 25.50 -12.16 6.20
CA LEU A 51 26.01 -13.50 5.87
C LEU A 51 26.80 -13.53 4.56
N GLY A 52 26.93 -12.41 3.84
CA GLY A 52 27.69 -12.33 2.58
C GLY A 52 27.14 -13.20 1.43
N GLN A 53 25.92 -13.72 1.55
CA GLN A 53 25.28 -14.61 0.57
C GLN A 53 23.84 -14.20 0.30
N PRO A 54 23.27 -14.47 -0.90
CA PRO A 54 21.87 -14.20 -1.20
C PRO A 54 20.93 -14.98 -0.27
N VAL A 55 19.96 -14.29 0.35
CA VAL A 55 18.88 -14.92 1.14
C VAL A 55 17.56 -14.80 0.38
N VAL A 56 17.11 -15.89 -0.21
CA VAL A 56 15.96 -15.95 -1.13
C VAL A 56 14.71 -16.44 -0.41
N VAL A 57 13.59 -15.72 -0.54
CA VAL A 57 12.29 -16.12 0.02
C VAL A 57 11.54 -17.01 -0.98
N GLU A 58 11.11 -18.20 -0.55
CA GLU A 58 10.29 -19.12 -1.33
C GLU A 58 8.92 -19.37 -0.68
N TYR A 59 7.85 -19.12 -1.43
CA TYR A 59 6.49 -19.37 -0.97
C TYR A 59 6.09 -20.84 -1.20
N LYS A 60 5.88 -21.58 -0.11
CA LYS A 60 5.32 -22.94 -0.06
C LYS A 60 4.00 -22.92 0.72
N ALA A 61 3.09 -22.06 0.29
CA ALA A 61 1.85 -21.77 1.01
C ALA A 61 0.87 -22.95 1.01
N GLY A 62 0.24 -23.22 2.16
CA GLY A 62 -0.89 -24.13 2.26
C GLY A 62 -0.93 -24.95 3.54
N ALA A 63 -2.11 -25.54 3.81
CA ALA A 63 -2.39 -26.35 5.01
C ALA A 63 -1.95 -25.67 6.34
N GLY A 64 -2.13 -24.35 6.45
CA GLY A 64 -1.75 -23.57 7.63
C GLY A 64 -0.25 -23.46 7.88
N GLY A 65 0.58 -23.74 6.87
CA GLY A 65 2.05 -23.74 6.94
C GLY A 65 2.66 -25.14 6.92
N ALA A 66 1.87 -26.20 7.11
CA ALA A 66 2.36 -27.58 7.10
C ALA A 66 3.01 -28.00 5.77
N ILE A 67 2.71 -27.37 4.63
CA ILE A 67 3.41 -27.68 3.37
C ILE A 67 4.87 -27.21 3.42
N ALA A 68 5.13 -26.00 3.95
CA ALA A 68 6.51 -25.54 4.17
C ALA A 68 7.23 -26.38 5.23
N ALA A 69 6.53 -26.76 6.31
CA ALA A 69 7.04 -27.67 7.34
C ALA A 69 7.45 -29.06 6.77
N ASP A 70 6.65 -29.62 5.85
CA ASP A 70 6.95 -30.86 5.12
C ASP A 70 8.13 -30.72 4.14
N ASN A 71 8.44 -29.50 3.67
CA ASN A 71 9.59 -29.22 2.81
C ASN A 71 10.88 -29.07 3.63
N ILE A 72 10.86 -28.30 4.72
CA ILE A 72 12.02 -28.15 5.63
C ILE A 72 12.39 -29.48 6.30
N LEU A 73 11.41 -30.34 6.61
CA LEU A 73 11.62 -31.73 7.07
C LEU A 73 12.50 -32.58 6.12
N ARG A 74 12.52 -32.25 4.83
CA ARG A 74 13.27 -32.97 3.78
C ARG A 74 14.57 -32.28 3.39
N ALA A 75 14.81 -31.08 3.90
CA ALA A 75 16.06 -30.37 3.69
C ALA A 75 17.18 -31.04 4.50
N ALA A 76 18.42 -30.89 4.04
CA ALA A 76 19.56 -31.23 4.87
C ALA A 76 19.61 -30.29 6.10
N PRO A 77 20.02 -30.77 7.29
CA PRO A 77 20.19 -29.94 8.48
C PRO A 77 21.51 -29.15 8.42
N ASP A 78 21.72 -28.43 7.31
CA ASP A 78 22.98 -27.78 6.94
C ASP A 78 22.98 -26.24 7.10
N GLY A 79 21.82 -25.68 7.50
CA GLY A 79 21.61 -24.24 7.69
C GLY A 79 21.14 -23.48 6.43
N TYR A 80 21.25 -24.07 5.24
CA TYR A 80 20.92 -23.38 3.98
C TYR A 80 19.43 -23.32 3.66
N THR A 81 18.61 -24.11 4.34
CA THR A 81 17.15 -23.95 4.31
C THR A 81 16.67 -23.50 5.67
N LEU A 82 16.07 -22.32 5.73
CA LEU A 82 15.43 -21.74 6.90
C LEU A 82 13.91 -21.77 6.69
N HIS A 83 13.14 -21.79 7.77
CA HIS A 83 11.69 -21.65 7.71
C HIS A 83 11.26 -20.55 8.69
N LEU A 84 10.55 -19.53 8.21
CA LEU A 84 9.91 -18.57 9.09
C LEU A 84 8.56 -19.14 9.52
N ILE A 85 8.50 -19.60 10.78
CA ILE A 85 7.40 -20.37 11.35
C ILE A 85 6.63 -19.52 12.37
N ASP A 86 5.32 -19.75 12.49
CA ASP A 86 4.47 -19.17 13.53
C ASP A 86 3.90 -20.23 14.49
N SER A 87 3.08 -19.80 15.46
CA SER A 87 2.38 -20.70 16.39
C SER A 87 1.35 -21.63 15.70
N GLY A 88 0.85 -21.25 14.51
CA GLY A 88 0.01 -22.08 13.67
C GLY A 88 0.69 -23.40 13.33
N THR A 89 1.90 -23.32 12.79
CA THR A 89 2.67 -24.51 12.41
C THR A 89 3.34 -25.20 13.61
N MET A 90 3.88 -24.46 14.58
CA MET A 90 4.62 -25.08 15.71
C MET A 90 3.73 -25.68 16.80
N ALA A 91 2.57 -25.09 17.09
CA ALA A 91 1.78 -25.45 18.26
C ALA A 91 0.34 -25.87 17.92
N ILE A 92 -0.30 -25.22 16.95
CA ILE A 92 -1.72 -25.45 16.66
C ILE A 92 -1.90 -26.70 15.79
N LEU A 93 -1.34 -26.72 14.58
CA LEU A 93 -1.55 -27.81 13.62
C LEU A 93 -1.24 -29.22 14.15
N PRO A 94 -0.16 -29.46 14.92
CA PRO A 94 0.14 -30.77 15.47
C PRO A 94 -0.93 -31.30 16.44
N ASN A 95 -1.66 -30.40 17.11
CA ASN A 95 -2.71 -30.75 18.06
C ASN A 95 -4.10 -30.89 17.41
N VAL A 96 -4.33 -30.32 16.22
CA VAL A 96 -5.63 -30.38 15.52
C VAL A 96 -5.63 -31.25 14.26
N ARG A 97 -4.46 -31.70 13.77
CA ARG A 97 -4.32 -32.54 12.57
C ARG A 97 -3.11 -33.46 12.68
N LYS A 98 -3.16 -34.61 12.01
CA LYS A 98 -2.00 -35.50 11.85
C LYS A 98 -0.96 -34.87 10.91
N VAL A 99 0.09 -34.30 11.49
CA VAL A 99 1.28 -33.76 10.79
C VAL A 99 2.38 -34.83 10.68
N LYS A 100 3.42 -34.57 9.88
CA LYS A 100 4.58 -35.47 9.69
C LYS A 100 5.82 -35.11 10.53
N TYR A 101 5.77 -34.01 11.27
CA TYR A 101 6.84 -33.49 12.12
C TYR A 101 6.44 -33.54 13.60
N GLU A 102 7.42 -33.71 14.48
CA GLU A 102 7.31 -33.35 15.89
C GLU A 102 8.00 -32.00 16.09
N PRO A 103 7.27 -30.90 16.37
CA PRO A 103 7.78 -29.53 16.23
C PRO A 103 9.12 -29.25 16.92
N LEU A 104 9.31 -29.75 18.15
CA LEU A 104 10.52 -29.52 18.96
C LEU A 104 11.66 -30.52 18.69
N LYS A 105 11.41 -31.60 17.93
CA LYS A 105 12.45 -32.58 17.53
C LYS A 105 12.85 -32.43 16.06
N SER A 106 11.92 -31.97 15.22
CA SER A 106 12.08 -31.88 13.77
C SER A 106 12.73 -30.59 13.30
N PHE A 107 12.72 -29.52 14.11
CA PHE A 107 13.23 -28.20 13.72
C PHE A 107 14.18 -27.65 14.78
N ALA A 108 15.32 -27.13 14.34
CA ALA A 108 16.21 -26.32 15.18
C ALA A 108 15.66 -24.89 15.26
N LEU A 109 15.25 -24.46 16.47
CA LEU A 109 14.76 -23.11 16.70
C LEU A 109 15.93 -22.13 16.84
N ILE A 110 16.02 -21.18 15.90
CA ILE A 110 17.10 -20.17 15.87
C ILE A 110 16.76 -18.96 16.75
N GLY A 111 15.54 -18.45 16.67
CA GLY A 111 15.09 -17.31 17.46
C GLY A 111 13.71 -16.79 17.05
N MET A 112 13.12 -15.91 17.86
CA MET A 112 11.86 -15.23 17.55
C MET A 112 12.13 -14.02 16.66
N ALA A 113 11.64 -14.03 15.42
CA ALA A 113 11.86 -12.94 14.48
C ALA A 113 10.92 -11.73 14.70
N ALA A 114 9.68 -11.97 15.15
CA ALA A 114 8.69 -10.93 15.43
C ALA A 114 7.55 -11.46 16.32
N GLN A 115 6.82 -10.55 16.96
CA GLN A 115 5.55 -10.81 17.64
C GLN A 115 4.49 -9.85 17.09
N GLY A 116 3.26 -10.34 16.89
CA GLY A 116 2.17 -9.54 16.33
C GLY A 116 0.82 -9.84 16.98
N GLY A 117 0.02 -8.80 17.17
CA GLY A 117 -1.34 -8.92 17.71
C GLY A 117 -2.33 -9.48 16.69
N LEU A 118 -3.30 -10.25 17.18
CA LEU A 118 -4.52 -10.59 16.44
C LEU A 118 -5.59 -9.52 16.70
N ALA A 119 -6.29 -9.14 15.64
CA ALA A 119 -7.39 -8.20 15.65
C ALA A 119 -8.71 -8.93 15.35
N LEU A 120 -9.70 -8.68 16.20
CA LEU A 120 -11.11 -8.94 15.91
C LEU A 120 -11.66 -7.74 15.15
N ALA A 121 -11.90 -7.93 13.86
CA ALA A 121 -12.53 -6.94 13.00
C ALA A 121 -14.01 -7.32 12.77
N VAL A 122 -14.89 -6.32 12.82
CA VAL A 122 -16.34 -6.50 12.68
C VAL A 122 -16.81 -5.60 11.54
N SER A 123 -17.62 -6.14 10.63
CA SER A 123 -18.18 -5.38 9.52
C SER A 123 -19.18 -4.33 10.05
N PRO A 124 -19.20 -3.10 9.51
CA PRO A 124 -20.21 -2.09 9.87
C PRO A 124 -21.67 -2.51 9.64
N SER A 125 -21.92 -3.63 8.95
CA SER A 125 -23.25 -4.24 8.82
C SER A 125 -23.72 -5.00 10.07
N ILE A 126 -22.82 -5.34 11.00
CA ILE A 126 -23.19 -5.84 12.32
C ILE A 126 -23.38 -4.64 13.27
N PRO A 127 -24.53 -4.50 13.95
CA PRO A 127 -24.79 -3.40 14.88
C PRO A 127 -24.10 -3.60 16.24
N ALA A 128 -22.77 -3.76 16.21
CA ALA A 128 -21.92 -3.91 17.39
C ALA A 128 -20.73 -2.95 17.29
N ASN A 129 -20.65 -1.99 18.22
CA ASN A 129 -19.52 -1.07 18.36
C ASN A 129 -18.56 -1.50 19.47
N THR A 130 -18.97 -2.46 20.31
CA THR A 130 -18.19 -2.98 21.43
C THR A 130 -18.21 -4.51 21.46
N VAL A 131 -17.20 -5.13 22.09
CA VAL A 131 -17.16 -6.60 22.26
C VAL A 131 -18.38 -7.11 23.05
N PRO A 132 -18.84 -6.49 24.16
CA PRO A 132 -20.08 -6.90 24.82
C PRO A 132 -21.34 -6.86 23.94
N GLU A 133 -21.49 -5.85 23.07
CA GLU A 133 -22.59 -5.79 22.08
C GLU A 133 -22.50 -6.95 21.08
N LEU A 134 -21.30 -7.21 20.55
CA LEU A 134 -21.06 -8.32 19.63
C LEU A 134 -21.41 -9.66 20.27
N LEU A 135 -20.95 -9.90 21.50
CA LEU A 135 -21.24 -11.14 22.24
C LEU A 135 -22.75 -11.28 22.53
N LYS A 136 -23.45 -10.18 22.83
CA LYS A 136 -24.91 -10.18 23.00
C LYS A 136 -25.63 -10.57 21.71
N LEU A 137 -25.19 -10.06 20.56
CA LEU A 137 -25.75 -10.38 19.24
C LEU A 137 -25.48 -11.83 18.83
N LEU A 138 -24.24 -12.29 19.01
CA LEU A 138 -23.83 -13.67 18.74
C LEU A 138 -24.62 -14.68 19.59
N LYS A 139 -24.92 -14.35 20.87
CA LYS A 139 -25.78 -15.18 21.73
C LYS A 139 -27.25 -15.14 21.33
N ALA A 140 -27.74 -14.00 20.84
CA ALA A 140 -29.13 -13.83 20.40
C ALA A 140 -29.42 -14.50 19.05
N LYS A 141 -28.41 -14.67 18.19
CA LYS A 141 -28.55 -15.29 16.86
C LYS A 141 -27.37 -16.26 16.57
N PRO A 142 -27.30 -17.41 17.27
CA PRO A 142 -26.13 -18.29 17.23
C PRO A 142 -25.80 -18.84 15.84
N ASP A 143 -26.80 -19.07 14.99
CA ASP A 143 -26.61 -19.72 13.68
C ASP A 143 -26.74 -18.71 12.50
N TYR A 144 -26.56 -17.40 12.77
CA TYR A 144 -26.68 -16.32 11.77
C TYR A 144 -25.34 -15.69 11.36
N TYR A 145 -24.34 -15.73 12.23
CA TYR A 145 -23.09 -15.01 12.04
C TYR A 145 -21.94 -15.94 11.61
N ASN A 146 -21.08 -15.42 10.74
CA ASN A 146 -19.89 -16.11 10.25
C ASN A 146 -18.63 -15.28 10.52
N TYR A 147 -17.47 -15.94 10.52
CA TYR A 147 -16.17 -15.29 10.68
C TYR A 147 -15.14 -15.76 9.64
N ALA A 148 -14.38 -14.82 9.08
CA ALA A 148 -13.31 -15.08 8.14
C ALA A 148 -11.93 -15.22 8.80
N THR A 149 -11.09 -16.12 8.27
CA THR A 149 -9.66 -16.15 8.57
C THR A 149 -8.81 -16.52 7.35
N SER A 150 -7.51 -16.25 7.44
CA SER A 150 -6.48 -16.76 6.54
C SER A 150 -6.26 -18.28 6.72
N GLY A 151 -7.22 -19.09 6.27
CA GLY A 151 -7.17 -20.55 6.30
C GLY A 151 -7.49 -21.18 7.67
N VAL A 152 -7.62 -22.50 7.67
CA VAL A 152 -7.93 -23.31 8.86
C VAL A 152 -6.65 -23.64 9.64
N GLY A 153 -6.68 -23.50 10.97
CA GLY A 153 -5.57 -23.89 11.87
C GLY A 153 -4.48 -22.84 12.06
N GLY A 154 -4.62 -21.63 11.52
CA GLY A 154 -3.76 -20.49 11.87
C GLY A 154 -4.20 -19.79 13.16
N GLY A 155 -3.38 -18.87 13.68
CA GLY A 155 -3.65 -18.16 14.94
C GLY A 155 -5.02 -17.47 15.02
N GLY A 156 -5.48 -16.83 13.94
CA GLY A 156 -6.81 -16.19 13.88
C GLY A 156 -7.98 -17.19 14.00
N HIS A 157 -7.81 -18.42 13.49
CA HIS A 157 -8.82 -19.47 13.62
C HIS A 157 -8.91 -19.97 15.07
N VAL A 158 -7.77 -20.19 15.73
CA VAL A 158 -7.78 -20.60 17.15
C VAL A 158 -8.27 -19.47 18.06
N ALA A 159 -7.94 -18.21 17.78
CA ALA A 159 -8.48 -17.08 18.55
C ALA A 159 -10.02 -16.98 18.43
N ALA A 160 -10.58 -17.27 17.26
CA ALA A 160 -12.03 -17.34 17.07
C ALA A 160 -12.68 -18.51 17.84
N GLU A 161 -12.07 -19.70 17.79
CA GLU A 161 -12.60 -20.86 18.53
C GLU A 161 -12.44 -20.70 20.06
N LEU A 162 -11.34 -20.11 20.54
CA LEU A 162 -11.19 -19.73 21.94
C LEU A 162 -12.25 -18.72 22.37
N LEU A 163 -12.51 -17.69 21.56
CA LEU A 163 -13.58 -16.71 21.83
C LEU A 163 -14.95 -17.41 21.92
N LYS A 164 -15.24 -18.36 21.03
CA LYS A 164 -16.47 -19.17 21.06
C LYS A 164 -16.58 -19.99 22.35
N MET A 165 -15.50 -20.68 22.75
CA MET A 165 -15.44 -21.50 23.97
C MET A 165 -15.62 -20.67 25.24
N GLU A 166 -14.81 -19.63 25.44
CA GLU A 166 -14.83 -18.78 26.64
C GLU A 166 -16.16 -18.03 26.82
N THR A 167 -16.82 -17.67 25.72
CA THR A 167 -18.05 -16.85 25.78
C THR A 167 -19.34 -17.64 25.59
N GLY A 168 -19.27 -18.89 25.12
CA GLY A 168 -20.44 -19.67 24.72
C GLY A 168 -21.15 -19.14 23.47
N THR A 169 -20.45 -18.41 22.60
CA THR A 169 -21.00 -17.92 21.33
C THR A 169 -20.84 -18.95 20.22
N LYS A 170 -21.73 -18.88 19.22
CA LYS A 170 -21.57 -19.59 17.94
C LYS A 170 -21.34 -18.59 16.81
N MET A 171 -20.53 -19.03 15.85
CA MET A 171 -20.32 -18.41 14.55
C MET A 171 -19.62 -19.42 13.63
N ASP A 172 -20.02 -19.44 12.37
CA ASP A 172 -19.50 -20.37 11.37
C ASP A 172 -18.16 -19.89 10.78
N HIS A 173 -17.21 -20.82 10.60
CA HIS A 173 -15.90 -20.48 10.05
C HIS A 173 -15.89 -20.49 8.52
N ILE A 174 -15.42 -19.38 7.92
CA ILE A 174 -15.16 -19.30 6.48
C ILE A 174 -13.65 -19.12 6.27
N ALA A 175 -13.02 -20.15 5.68
CA ALA A 175 -11.58 -20.20 5.48
C ALA A 175 -11.16 -19.67 4.10
N TYR A 176 -10.37 -18.59 4.08
CA TYR A 176 -9.85 -17.99 2.85
C TYR A 176 -8.45 -18.47 2.49
N ARG A 177 -8.10 -18.35 1.20
CA ARG A 177 -6.71 -18.51 0.71
C ARG A 177 -5.90 -17.23 0.97
N GLY A 178 -5.63 -16.95 2.24
CA GLY A 178 -4.86 -15.78 2.71
C GLY A 178 -5.73 -14.69 3.35
N GLY A 179 -5.06 -13.74 4.03
CA GLY A 179 -5.73 -12.67 4.78
C GLY A 179 -6.34 -11.56 3.92
N GLY A 180 -5.77 -11.28 2.74
CA GLY A 180 -6.28 -10.24 1.84
C GLY A 180 -7.72 -10.48 1.37
N PRO A 181 -8.04 -11.67 0.78
CA PRO A 181 -9.41 -12.02 0.41
C PRO A 181 -10.39 -12.02 1.59
N ALA A 182 -10.00 -12.56 2.74
CA ALA A 182 -10.83 -12.52 3.96
C ALA A 182 -11.20 -11.09 4.37
N MET A 183 -10.24 -10.15 4.28
CA MET A 183 -10.47 -8.75 4.60
C MET A 183 -11.30 -8.04 3.51
N ALA A 184 -11.14 -8.38 2.24
CA ALA A 184 -11.96 -7.83 1.16
C ALA A 184 -13.46 -8.15 1.35
N ASP A 185 -13.79 -9.40 1.67
CA ASP A 185 -15.17 -9.83 1.89
C ASP A 185 -15.77 -9.26 3.20
N LEU A 186 -14.97 -9.15 4.26
CA LEU A 186 -15.35 -8.49 5.52
C LEU A 186 -15.67 -7.01 5.31
N VAL A 187 -14.80 -6.30 4.60
CA VAL A 187 -14.94 -4.88 4.23
C VAL A 187 -16.15 -4.68 3.31
N GLY A 188 -16.32 -5.58 2.35
CA GLY A 188 -17.44 -5.61 1.41
C GLY A 188 -18.77 -6.01 2.04
N GLY A 189 -18.78 -6.40 3.32
CA GLY A 189 -19.99 -6.80 4.06
C GLY A 189 -20.54 -8.17 3.66
N GLN A 190 -19.78 -8.95 2.88
CA GLN A 190 -20.11 -10.34 2.52
C GLN A 190 -19.87 -11.29 3.69
N ILE A 191 -18.99 -10.91 4.60
CA ILE A 191 -18.80 -11.55 5.90
C ILE A 191 -18.95 -10.52 7.03
N GLY A 192 -19.48 -10.98 8.16
CA GLY A 192 -19.75 -10.13 9.32
C GLY A 192 -18.55 -9.91 10.25
N ILE A 193 -17.67 -10.90 10.42
CA ILE A 193 -16.60 -10.91 11.42
C ILE A 193 -15.29 -11.42 10.80
N GLY A 194 -14.14 -10.93 11.24
CA GLY A 194 -12.83 -11.47 10.83
C GLY A 194 -11.85 -11.54 11.99
N MET A 195 -11.09 -12.62 12.06
CA MET A 195 -9.93 -12.75 12.95
C MET A 195 -8.66 -12.79 12.10
N SER A 196 -7.88 -11.72 12.17
CA SER A 196 -6.70 -11.53 11.34
C SER A 196 -5.56 -10.86 12.11
N THR A 197 -4.38 -10.77 11.50
CA THR A 197 -3.32 -9.91 12.03
C THR A 197 -3.59 -8.45 11.62
N LEU A 198 -2.97 -7.49 12.32
CA LEU A 198 -3.15 -6.07 12.00
C LEU A 198 -2.71 -5.71 10.56
N ALA A 199 -1.65 -6.33 10.01
CA ALA A 199 -1.12 -5.99 8.70
C ALA A 199 -2.15 -6.03 7.54
N PRO A 200 -2.98 -7.08 7.35
CA PRO A 200 -4.08 -7.05 6.38
C PRO A 200 -5.35 -6.35 6.89
N ALA A 201 -5.53 -6.22 8.21
CA ALA A 201 -6.71 -5.56 8.80
C ALA A 201 -6.63 -4.02 8.79
N ILE A 202 -5.43 -3.47 8.58
CA ILE A 202 -5.13 -2.05 8.47
C ILE A 202 -4.95 -1.68 6.99
N PRO A 203 -6.02 -1.22 6.32
CA PRO A 203 -5.90 -0.22 5.27
C PRO A 203 -6.92 0.92 5.41
N GLN A 204 -6.48 2.18 5.21
CA GLN A 204 -7.16 3.47 4.85
C GLN A 204 -6.21 4.62 5.28
N ILE A 205 -5.88 5.67 4.54
CA ILE A 205 -6.31 6.21 3.24
C ILE A 205 -5.04 6.73 2.53
N MET A 206 -4.95 6.75 1.18
CA MET A 206 -3.99 7.62 0.49
C MET A 206 -4.62 8.63 -0.49
N ALA A 207 -5.75 8.32 -1.13
CA ALA A 207 -6.36 9.19 -2.14
C ALA A 207 -6.74 10.60 -1.64
N GLY A 208 -7.59 10.69 -0.61
CA GLY A 208 -8.01 11.95 0.00
C GLY A 208 -6.82 12.78 0.53
N PRO A 209 -5.91 12.19 1.33
CA PRO A 209 -4.69 12.85 1.77
C PRO A 209 -3.80 13.36 0.63
N THR A 210 -3.67 12.60 -0.48
CA THR A 210 -2.91 13.02 -1.68
C THR A 210 -3.52 14.26 -2.32
N CYS A 211 -4.84 14.27 -2.58
CA CYS A 211 -5.53 15.42 -3.15
C CYS A 211 -5.38 16.66 -2.25
N GLY A 212 -5.68 16.52 -0.94
CA GLY A 212 -5.54 17.62 0.01
C GLY A 212 -4.09 18.11 0.19
N MET A 213 -3.09 17.23 0.07
CA MET A 213 -1.67 17.62 0.11
C MET A 213 -1.28 18.42 -1.13
N MET A 214 -1.69 17.98 -2.32
CA MET A 214 -1.40 18.69 -3.56
C MET A 214 -2.09 20.06 -3.62
N LEU A 215 -3.35 20.17 -3.16
CA LEU A 215 -4.03 21.47 -3.04
C LEU A 215 -3.30 22.40 -2.04
N ALA A 216 -2.84 21.86 -0.91
CA ALA A 216 -2.08 22.63 0.08
C ALA A 216 -0.71 23.09 -0.47
N ASP A 217 0.02 22.21 -1.16
CA ASP A 217 1.29 22.54 -1.84
C ASP A 217 1.09 23.61 -2.94
N LEU A 218 -0.05 23.59 -3.64
CA LEU A 218 -0.48 24.60 -4.62
C LEU A 218 -0.93 25.94 -3.99
N GLY A 219 -0.98 26.04 -2.66
CA GLY A 219 -1.23 27.29 -1.93
C GLY A 219 -2.59 27.39 -1.23
N ALA A 220 -3.47 26.38 -1.32
CA ALA A 220 -4.71 26.37 -0.54
C ALA A 220 -4.41 26.30 0.97
N ASP A 221 -5.26 26.95 1.77
CA ASP A 221 -5.37 26.62 3.20
C ASP A 221 -6.25 25.36 3.32
N VAL A 222 -5.67 24.30 3.87
CA VAL A 222 -6.32 22.98 3.93
C VAL A 222 -6.45 22.56 5.38
N ILE A 223 -7.68 22.65 5.89
CA ILE A 223 -8.04 22.16 7.21
C ILE A 223 -8.31 20.65 7.12
N LYS A 224 -7.46 19.87 7.77
CA LYS A 224 -7.63 18.43 7.96
C LYS A 224 -8.52 18.20 9.17
N VAL A 225 -9.77 17.85 8.91
CA VAL A 225 -10.75 17.44 9.92
C VAL A 225 -10.55 15.96 10.25
N GLU A 226 -10.38 15.62 11.54
CA GLU A 226 -10.02 14.28 12.00
C GLU A 226 -10.92 13.77 13.13
N LYS A 227 -11.21 12.45 13.10
CA LYS A 227 -12.07 11.77 14.08
C LYS A 227 -11.40 11.67 15.47
N LEU A 228 -12.17 11.85 16.53
CA LEU A 228 -11.71 11.58 17.90
C LEU A 228 -11.80 10.07 18.27
N PRO A 229 -10.95 9.57 19.19
CA PRO A 229 -9.77 10.22 19.78
C PRO A 229 -8.46 9.93 19.02
N TYR A 230 -8.50 9.16 17.92
CA TYR A 230 -7.31 8.58 17.28
C TYR A 230 -6.80 9.34 16.04
N GLY A 231 -7.63 10.18 15.44
CA GLY A 231 -7.32 10.89 14.20
C GLY A 231 -7.41 10.03 12.94
N ASP A 232 -6.73 10.46 11.88
CA ASP A 232 -6.51 9.69 10.65
C ASP A 232 -5.82 8.35 10.95
N ASP A 233 -6.30 7.25 10.35
CA ASP A 233 -5.78 5.91 10.63
C ASP A 233 -4.28 5.77 10.27
N SER A 234 -3.78 6.57 9.32
CA SER A 234 -2.34 6.60 8.99
C SER A 234 -1.44 7.12 10.12
N ARG A 235 -1.99 7.75 11.19
CA ARG A 235 -1.23 8.16 12.39
C ARG A 235 -0.64 7.01 13.19
N VAL A 236 -1.05 5.76 12.95
CA VAL A 236 -0.48 4.56 13.64
C VAL A 236 0.33 3.64 12.71
N TYR A 237 0.62 4.06 11.46
CA TYR A 237 1.28 3.22 10.45
C TYR A 237 2.82 3.27 10.55
N THR A 238 3.38 3.03 11.75
CA THR A 238 4.82 3.16 12.00
C THR A 238 5.67 2.14 11.24
N GLY A 239 5.14 0.95 10.94
CA GLY A 239 5.90 -0.13 10.30
C GLY A 239 7.05 -0.58 11.20
N ASN A 240 8.29 -0.53 10.68
CA ASN A 240 9.51 -0.79 11.45
C ASN A 240 10.10 0.48 12.09
N SER A 241 9.43 1.63 12.00
CA SER A 241 9.90 2.89 12.56
C SER A 241 9.67 2.98 14.06
N THR A 242 10.69 3.49 14.79
CA THR A 242 10.58 3.87 16.20
C THR A 242 10.10 5.32 16.39
N GLU A 243 9.87 6.05 15.29
CA GLU A 243 9.43 7.45 15.34
C GLU A 243 8.05 7.62 15.99
N ALA A 244 7.90 8.70 16.76
CA ALA A 244 6.66 9.02 17.46
C ALA A 244 5.49 9.40 16.52
N LEU A 245 5.76 9.66 15.23
CA LEU A 245 4.75 9.77 14.18
C LEU A 245 5.19 9.02 12.90
N PRO A 246 4.29 8.30 12.22
CA PRO A 246 4.59 7.61 10.96
C PRO A 246 5.06 8.56 9.84
N ALA A 247 6.17 8.22 9.20
CA ALA A 247 6.68 8.96 8.04
C ALA A 247 5.64 9.14 6.89
N PRO A 248 4.78 8.14 6.56
CA PRO A 248 3.72 8.35 5.57
C PRO A 248 2.70 9.42 5.98
N PHE A 249 2.34 9.49 7.28
CA PHE A 249 1.45 10.54 7.79
C PHE A 249 2.09 11.92 7.63
N VAL A 250 3.36 12.05 8.04
CA VAL A 250 4.13 13.30 7.94
C VAL A 250 4.25 13.77 6.49
N MET A 251 4.57 12.86 5.58
CA MET A 251 4.71 13.19 4.15
C MET A 251 3.39 13.62 3.51
N LEU A 252 2.27 12.93 3.80
CA LEU A 252 0.97 13.15 3.15
C LEU A 252 0.09 14.22 3.81
N ASN A 253 0.48 14.78 4.95
CA ASN A 253 -0.32 15.78 5.67
C ASN A 253 0.39 17.10 5.97
N ARG A 254 1.61 17.30 5.44
CA ARG A 254 2.26 18.62 5.35
C ARG A 254 1.35 19.70 4.76
N ASN A 255 1.65 20.97 5.05
CA ASN A 255 0.92 22.15 4.60
C ASN A 255 -0.56 22.23 5.05
N LYS A 256 -1.04 21.29 5.89
CA LYS A 256 -2.42 21.28 6.41
C LYS A 256 -2.47 21.80 7.85
N ARG A 257 -3.60 22.37 8.24
CA ARG A 257 -3.94 22.68 9.64
C ARG A 257 -4.78 21.55 10.23
N GLY A 258 -4.54 21.13 11.46
CA GLY A 258 -5.19 19.95 12.07
C GLY A 258 -6.32 20.32 13.01
N MET A 259 -7.53 19.79 12.78
CA MET A 259 -8.67 19.93 13.68
C MET A 259 -9.22 18.56 14.07
N ALA A 260 -9.46 18.34 15.35
CA ALA A 260 -10.01 17.08 15.86
C ALA A 260 -11.45 17.27 16.36
N ILE A 261 -12.38 16.47 15.85
CA ILE A 261 -13.82 16.63 16.06
C ILE A 261 -14.55 15.27 16.10
N ASP A 262 -15.63 15.18 16.88
CA ASP A 262 -16.61 14.09 16.75
C ASP A 262 -17.78 14.51 15.85
N LEU A 263 -17.73 14.08 14.58
CA LEU A 263 -18.82 14.30 13.62
C LEU A 263 -20.12 13.54 13.94
N LYS A 264 -20.12 12.63 14.93
CA LYS A 264 -21.36 11.98 15.40
C LYS A 264 -22.15 12.87 16.36
N ALA A 265 -21.50 13.82 17.03
CA ALA A 265 -22.18 14.82 17.84
C ALA A 265 -22.89 15.84 16.93
N PRO A 266 -24.15 16.24 17.23
CA PRO A 266 -24.85 17.28 16.45
C PRO A 266 -24.06 18.60 16.39
N ALA A 267 -23.48 19.03 17.52
CA ALA A 267 -22.60 20.19 17.58
C ALA A 267 -21.37 20.05 16.65
N GLY A 268 -20.83 18.83 16.49
CA GLY A 268 -19.75 18.54 15.54
C GLY A 268 -20.18 18.72 14.08
N GLN A 269 -21.41 18.35 13.74
CA GLN A 269 -21.99 18.57 12.41
C GLN A 269 -22.25 20.06 12.15
N ASP A 270 -22.73 20.79 13.16
CA ASP A 270 -23.02 22.22 13.05
C ASP A 270 -21.76 23.07 12.90
N ILE A 271 -20.65 22.68 13.53
CA ILE A 271 -19.30 23.22 13.23
C ILE A 271 -18.98 23.06 11.75
N ILE A 272 -19.09 21.86 11.17
CA ILE A 272 -18.77 21.66 9.75
C ILE A 272 -19.70 22.46 8.83
N LYS A 273 -21.00 22.57 9.15
CA LYS A 273 -21.93 23.43 8.38
C LYS A 273 -21.47 24.90 8.40
N ARG A 274 -21.11 25.43 9.58
CA ARG A 274 -20.61 26.82 9.74
C ARG A 274 -19.27 27.05 9.03
N MET A 275 -18.41 26.04 8.98
CA MET A 275 -17.18 26.11 8.18
C MET A 275 -17.49 26.12 6.68
N VAL A 276 -18.36 25.21 6.23
CA VAL A 276 -18.74 25.04 4.82
C VAL A 276 -19.44 26.26 4.23
N SER A 277 -20.14 27.08 5.03
CA SER A 277 -20.74 28.32 4.52
C SER A 277 -19.70 29.36 4.07
N GLN A 278 -18.45 29.28 4.56
CA GLN A 278 -17.36 30.18 4.18
C GLN A 278 -16.26 29.48 3.34
N SER A 279 -16.22 28.14 3.31
CA SER A 279 -15.21 27.37 2.55
C SER A 279 -15.49 27.26 1.05
N ASP A 280 -14.42 27.20 0.26
CA ASP A 280 -14.48 27.00 -1.20
C ASP A 280 -14.71 25.54 -1.63
N VAL A 281 -14.04 24.62 -0.93
CA VAL A 281 -13.99 23.19 -1.29
C VAL A 281 -14.23 22.35 -0.04
N LEU A 282 -15.06 21.31 -0.16
CA LEU A 282 -15.09 20.19 0.78
C LEU A 282 -14.57 18.95 0.05
N LEU A 283 -13.58 18.28 0.63
CA LEU A 283 -13.02 17.02 0.13
C LEU A 283 -13.32 15.91 1.13
N GLU A 284 -13.90 14.81 0.65
CA GLU A 284 -14.17 13.62 1.45
C GLU A 284 -13.95 12.33 0.65
N ASN A 285 -13.75 11.23 1.35
CA ASN A 285 -13.54 9.92 0.74
C ASN A 285 -14.22 8.77 1.51
N TYR A 286 -15.32 9.08 2.20
CA TYR A 286 -16.10 8.09 2.91
C TYR A 286 -16.89 7.21 1.93
N ARG A 287 -17.45 6.11 2.45
CA ARG A 287 -18.43 5.32 1.70
C ARG A 287 -19.66 6.19 1.38
N LYS A 288 -20.30 5.91 0.25
CA LYS A 288 -21.58 6.52 -0.15
C LYS A 288 -22.61 6.44 1.00
N GLY A 289 -23.43 7.49 1.14
CA GLY A 289 -24.39 7.62 2.23
C GLY A 289 -23.80 8.03 3.59
N ALA A 290 -22.46 8.01 3.78
CA ALA A 290 -21.89 8.31 5.10
C ALA A 290 -22.04 9.78 5.50
N MET A 291 -21.60 10.70 4.65
CA MET A 291 -21.76 12.15 4.87
C MET A 291 -23.23 12.56 4.82
N ASP A 292 -24.03 11.90 3.97
CA ASP A 292 -25.47 12.13 3.84
C ASP A 292 -26.21 11.83 5.17
N ARG A 293 -25.86 10.72 5.86
CA ARG A 293 -26.37 10.39 7.21
C ARG A 293 -25.93 11.35 8.32
N LEU A 294 -24.88 12.13 8.11
CA LEU A 294 -24.42 13.17 9.05
C LEU A 294 -25.05 14.55 8.76
N GLY A 295 -25.90 14.66 7.73
CA GLY A 295 -26.39 15.96 7.25
C GLY A 295 -25.31 16.82 6.60
N LEU A 296 -24.20 16.20 6.17
CA LEU A 296 -23.02 16.83 5.56
C LEU A 296 -22.85 16.37 4.10
N GLY A 297 -23.90 15.82 3.49
CA GLY A 297 -23.94 15.42 2.08
C GLY A 297 -24.05 16.60 1.11
N TRP A 298 -23.82 16.35 -0.18
CA TRP A 298 -23.88 17.38 -1.22
C TRP A 298 -25.22 18.13 -1.27
N ASP A 299 -26.33 17.40 -1.23
CA ASP A 299 -27.67 18.00 -1.36
C ASP A 299 -27.97 18.95 -0.19
N ALA A 300 -27.48 18.66 1.02
CA ALA A 300 -27.64 19.53 2.18
C ALA A 300 -26.69 20.74 2.13
N LEU A 301 -25.40 20.51 1.81
CA LEU A 301 -24.37 21.54 1.88
C LEU A 301 -24.38 22.50 0.68
N SER A 302 -24.86 22.06 -0.49
CA SER A 302 -25.01 22.94 -1.67
C SER A 302 -26.18 23.91 -1.55
N GLU A 303 -27.19 23.61 -0.73
CA GLU A 303 -28.21 24.58 -0.33
C GLU A 303 -27.63 25.67 0.57
N LEU A 304 -26.78 25.30 1.54
CA LEU A 304 -26.10 26.22 2.44
C LEU A 304 -25.06 27.10 1.73
N ASN A 305 -24.30 26.54 0.79
CA ASN A 305 -23.29 27.25 0.03
C ASN A 305 -23.34 26.87 -1.46
N LYS A 306 -24.02 27.71 -2.26
CA LYS A 306 -24.16 27.56 -3.73
C LYS A 306 -22.82 27.69 -4.49
N ARG A 307 -21.75 28.13 -3.82
CA ARG A 307 -20.38 28.27 -4.34
C ARG A 307 -19.48 27.08 -3.96
N LEU A 308 -19.97 26.14 -3.15
CA LEU A 308 -19.19 24.99 -2.69
C LEU A 308 -18.82 24.06 -3.84
N VAL A 309 -17.53 23.74 -3.96
CA VAL A 309 -17.06 22.58 -4.72
C VAL A 309 -16.99 21.39 -3.77
N TYR A 310 -17.77 20.34 -4.01
CA TYR A 310 -17.77 19.15 -3.17
C TYR A 310 -17.10 18.01 -3.93
N CYS A 311 -15.98 17.50 -3.43
CA CYS A 311 -15.21 16.42 -4.04
C CYS A 311 -15.30 15.14 -3.22
N SER A 312 -15.78 14.07 -3.84
CA SER A 312 -15.91 12.72 -3.26
C SER A 312 -14.96 11.75 -3.96
N ILE A 313 -14.09 11.06 -3.21
CA ILE A 313 -13.27 9.96 -3.75
C ILE A 313 -13.78 8.63 -3.20
N SER A 314 -14.28 7.77 -4.07
CA SER A 314 -14.94 6.52 -3.69
C SER A 314 -14.19 5.26 -4.12
N GLY A 315 -14.66 4.09 -3.69
CA GLY A 315 -14.09 2.81 -4.13
C GLY A 315 -14.36 2.50 -5.60
N TYR A 316 -15.65 2.56 -5.99
CA TYR A 316 -16.19 2.03 -7.24
C TYR A 316 -17.01 3.04 -8.07
N GLY A 317 -17.00 4.32 -7.69
CA GLY A 317 -17.95 5.33 -8.16
C GLY A 317 -19.23 5.30 -7.32
N ARG A 318 -20.05 6.35 -7.38
CA ARG A 318 -21.33 6.45 -6.64
C ARG A 318 -22.54 5.96 -7.46
N THR A 319 -22.31 5.52 -8.70
CA THR A 319 -23.31 4.95 -9.62
C THR A 319 -23.04 3.47 -9.91
N GLY A 320 -24.06 2.76 -10.42
CA GLY A 320 -23.93 1.35 -10.78
C GLY A 320 -23.99 0.34 -9.61
N PRO A 321 -23.80 -0.96 -9.89
CA PRO A 321 -24.12 -2.05 -8.96
C PRO A 321 -23.18 -2.16 -7.75
N TYR A 322 -22.02 -1.50 -7.77
CA TYR A 322 -21.05 -1.51 -6.66
C TYR A 322 -20.94 -0.16 -5.93
N ALA A 323 -21.85 0.78 -6.18
CA ALA A 323 -21.83 2.12 -5.59
C ALA A 323 -21.79 2.17 -4.05
N GLU A 324 -22.37 1.17 -3.37
CA GLU A 324 -22.40 1.07 -1.90
C GLU A 324 -21.20 0.31 -1.32
N LYS A 325 -20.32 -0.27 -2.15
CA LYS A 325 -19.15 -1.03 -1.69
C LYS A 325 -18.03 -0.11 -1.24
N GLY A 326 -17.41 -0.45 -0.11
CA GLY A 326 -16.10 0.10 0.25
C GLY A 326 -15.03 -0.42 -0.73
N GLY A 327 -14.12 0.46 -1.17
CA GLY A 327 -12.99 0.10 -2.00
C GLY A 327 -11.65 0.31 -1.31
N PHE A 328 -10.61 -0.32 -1.87
CA PHE A 328 -9.23 -0.27 -1.40
C PHE A 328 -8.27 -0.40 -2.57
N GLU A 329 -7.09 0.21 -2.47
CA GLU A 329 -5.99 0.12 -3.44
C GLU A 329 -5.80 -1.27 -4.06
N LEU A 330 -5.52 -2.28 -3.23
CA LEU A 330 -5.21 -3.62 -3.71
C LEU A 330 -6.42 -4.31 -4.38
N ILE A 331 -7.63 -4.02 -3.89
CA ILE A 331 -8.87 -4.51 -4.49
C ILE A 331 -9.09 -3.81 -5.84
N ALA A 332 -8.79 -2.52 -5.95
CA ALA A 332 -8.91 -1.74 -7.18
C ALA A 332 -7.93 -2.20 -8.26
N GLN A 333 -6.67 -2.48 -7.91
CA GLN A 333 -5.69 -3.07 -8.85
C GLN A 333 -6.14 -4.45 -9.35
N GLY A 334 -6.71 -5.29 -8.47
CA GLY A 334 -7.24 -6.60 -8.87
C GLY A 334 -8.47 -6.49 -9.78
N PHE A 335 -9.40 -5.58 -9.45
CA PHE A 335 -10.65 -5.38 -10.18
C PHE A 335 -10.46 -4.77 -11.58
N SER A 336 -9.53 -3.83 -11.71
CA SER A 336 -9.25 -3.08 -12.95
C SER A 336 -8.39 -3.83 -13.98
N GLY A 337 -7.90 -5.03 -13.65
CA GLY A 337 -7.02 -5.81 -14.52
C GLY A 337 -5.54 -5.40 -14.46
N ILE A 338 -5.16 -4.39 -13.65
CA ILE A 338 -3.74 -4.04 -13.43
C ILE A 338 -2.95 -5.27 -12.97
N MET A 339 -3.50 -6.07 -12.05
CA MET A 339 -2.80 -7.27 -11.56
C MET A 339 -2.67 -8.39 -12.60
N SER A 340 -3.52 -8.48 -13.63
CA SER A 340 -3.40 -9.50 -14.68
C SER A 340 -2.33 -9.19 -15.73
N VAL A 341 -1.90 -7.92 -15.80
CA VAL A 341 -0.85 -7.45 -16.73
C VAL A 341 0.47 -7.13 -16.01
N THR A 342 0.52 -7.27 -14.68
CA THR A 342 1.70 -6.97 -13.85
C THR A 342 2.35 -8.26 -13.35
N GLY A 343 3.65 -8.42 -13.61
CA GLY A 343 4.45 -9.55 -13.15
C GLY A 343 5.05 -10.40 -14.28
N GLU A 344 5.55 -11.58 -13.93
CA GLU A 344 6.20 -12.48 -14.88
C GLU A 344 5.22 -13.15 -15.85
N LYS A 345 5.72 -13.48 -17.05
CA LYS A 345 4.97 -14.16 -18.11
C LYS A 345 4.49 -15.54 -17.62
N GLY A 346 3.17 -15.72 -17.53
CA GLY A 346 2.55 -16.95 -16.99
C GLY A 346 2.61 -17.09 -15.46
N GLY A 347 3.06 -16.07 -14.74
CA GLY A 347 3.08 -16.02 -13.28
C GLY A 347 1.70 -15.81 -12.65
N ALA A 348 1.65 -15.86 -11.32
CA ALA A 348 0.47 -15.43 -10.57
C ALA A 348 0.31 -13.89 -10.62
N PRO A 349 -0.93 -13.35 -10.60
CA PRO A 349 -1.16 -11.90 -10.64
C PRO A 349 -0.42 -11.14 -9.53
N LEU A 350 0.37 -10.13 -9.88
CA LEU A 350 1.10 -9.30 -8.93
C LEU A 350 0.52 -7.89 -8.84
N LYS A 351 0.63 -7.25 -7.67
CA LYS A 351 0.31 -5.83 -7.51
C LYS A 351 1.48 -4.96 -7.98
N SER A 352 1.20 -3.72 -8.38
CA SER A 352 2.25 -2.69 -8.50
C SER A 352 2.94 -2.47 -7.14
N GLY A 353 4.20 -2.03 -7.15
CA GLY A 353 4.95 -1.72 -5.93
C GLY A 353 4.27 -0.62 -5.10
N ASN A 354 3.80 0.43 -5.76
CA ASN A 354 3.13 1.60 -5.18
C ASN A 354 1.58 1.49 -5.19
N SER A 355 0.94 2.43 -4.49
CA SER A 355 -0.53 2.59 -4.47
C SER A 355 -0.99 3.41 -5.68
N VAL A 356 -1.14 2.76 -6.84
CA VAL A 356 -1.46 3.41 -8.12
C VAL A 356 -2.88 4.00 -8.14
N ALA A 357 -3.87 3.33 -7.55
CA ALA A 357 -5.27 3.76 -7.59
C ALA A 357 -5.53 4.93 -6.63
N ASP A 358 -4.99 4.86 -5.41
CA ASP A 358 -5.04 5.91 -4.39
C ASP A 358 -4.35 7.19 -4.90
N ILE A 359 -3.09 7.08 -5.34
CA ILE A 359 -2.33 8.27 -5.80
C ILE A 359 -3.01 8.88 -7.02
N ASN A 360 -3.39 8.06 -8.01
CA ASN A 360 -3.98 8.59 -9.24
C ASN A 360 -5.40 9.16 -9.02
N SER A 361 -6.24 8.55 -8.18
CA SER A 361 -7.55 9.13 -7.84
C SER A 361 -7.39 10.45 -7.06
N GLY A 362 -6.37 10.57 -6.21
CA GLY A 362 -5.98 11.83 -5.59
C GLY A 362 -5.60 12.90 -6.62
N VAL A 363 -4.78 12.57 -7.62
CA VAL A 363 -4.40 13.48 -8.71
C VAL A 363 -5.60 13.88 -9.58
N LEU A 364 -6.47 12.93 -9.95
CA LEU A 364 -7.69 13.19 -10.72
C LEU A 364 -8.67 14.07 -9.94
N ALA A 365 -8.78 13.90 -8.61
CA ALA A 365 -9.57 14.77 -7.75
C ALA A 365 -9.04 16.22 -7.75
N VAL A 366 -7.72 16.44 -7.75
CA VAL A 366 -7.14 17.80 -7.90
C VAL A 366 -7.55 18.41 -9.23
N ILE A 367 -7.43 17.66 -10.34
CA ILE A 367 -7.84 18.13 -11.68
C ILE A 367 -9.33 18.52 -11.69
N GLY A 368 -10.18 17.69 -11.09
CA GLY A 368 -11.61 17.96 -10.92
C GLY A 368 -11.87 19.24 -10.12
N VAL A 369 -11.24 19.39 -8.95
CA VAL A 369 -11.39 20.56 -8.07
C VAL A 369 -10.96 21.85 -8.78
N LEU A 370 -9.79 21.86 -9.42
CA LEU A 370 -9.31 23.01 -10.18
C LEU A 370 -10.25 23.37 -11.35
N SER A 371 -10.78 22.36 -12.05
CA SER A 371 -11.74 22.55 -13.14
C SER A 371 -13.08 23.14 -12.65
N ALA A 372 -13.58 22.69 -11.50
CA ALA A 372 -14.78 23.22 -10.88
C ALA A 372 -14.59 24.64 -10.32
N LEU A 373 -13.42 24.95 -9.76
CA LEU A 373 -13.07 26.30 -9.33
C LEU A 373 -12.99 27.27 -10.52
N LEU A 374 -12.45 26.81 -11.66
CA LEU A 374 -12.44 27.58 -12.91
C LEU A 374 -13.85 27.76 -13.51
N HIS A 375 -14.69 26.72 -13.48
CA HIS A 375 -16.11 26.85 -13.85
C HIS A 375 -16.81 27.90 -12.98
N ARG A 376 -16.64 27.79 -11.65
CA ARG A 376 -17.22 28.70 -10.64
C ARG A 376 -16.76 30.15 -10.79
N ALA A 377 -15.54 30.40 -11.28
CA ALA A 377 -15.06 31.75 -11.58
C ALA A 377 -15.90 32.44 -12.65
N ASN A 378 -16.50 31.67 -13.58
CA ASN A 378 -17.36 32.17 -14.65
C ASN A 378 -18.85 32.11 -14.31
N SER A 379 -19.32 31.00 -13.72
CA SER A 379 -20.74 30.77 -13.43
C SER A 379 -21.22 31.30 -12.08
N GLY A 380 -20.28 31.66 -11.20
CA GLY A 380 -20.56 31.99 -9.80
C GLY A 380 -20.95 30.79 -8.92
N ARG A 381 -21.12 29.58 -9.49
CA ARG A 381 -21.66 28.39 -8.81
C ARG A 381 -20.62 27.28 -8.67
N GLY A 382 -20.65 26.60 -7.54
CA GLY A 382 -19.91 25.36 -7.31
C GLY A 382 -20.66 24.14 -7.86
N GLN A 383 -20.05 22.96 -7.74
CA GLN A 383 -20.61 21.69 -8.23
C GLN A 383 -20.07 20.50 -7.42
N PHE A 384 -20.80 19.38 -7.52
CA PHE A 384 -20.31 18.08 -7.08
C PHE A 384 -19.30 17.51 -8.08
N ILE A 385 -18.28 16.83 -7.55
CA ILE A 385 -17.24 16.10 -8.29
C ILE A 385 -17.11 14.73 -7.62
N GLU A 386 -17.07 13.67 -8.43
CA GLU A 386 -16.62 12.37 -7.96
C GLU A 386 -15.50 11.80 -8.83
N THR A 387 -14.69 10.96 -8.21
CA THR A 387 -13.81 9.99 -8.88
C THR A 387 -13.74 8.72 -8.03
N SER A 388 -13.14 7.67 -8.55
CA SER A 388 -12.99 6.41 -7.81
C SER A 388 -11.65 5.73 -8.03
N LEU A 389 -11.31 4.82 -7.12
CA LEU A 389 -10.14 3.96 -7.27
C LEU A 389 -10.23 3.09 -8.55
N ILE A 390 -11.43 2.65 -8.94
CA ILE A 390 -11.62 1.90 -10.19
C ILE A 390 -11.41 2.78 -11.41
N ASP A 391 -12.02 3.96 -11.48
CA ASP A 391 -11.89 4.86 -12.64
C ASP A 391 -10.43 5.31 -12.81
N ALA A 392 -9.78 5.66 -11.70
CA ALA A 392 -8.36 6.00 -11.66
C ALA A 392 -7.45 4.84 -12.08
N SER A 393 -7.85 3.59 -11.80
CA SER A 393 -7.09 2.41 -12.24
C SER A 393 -7.32 2.12 -13.74
N LEU A 394 -8.57 2.17 -14.21
CA LEU A 394 -8.92 1.95 -15.62
C LEU A 394 -8.32 3.01 -16.54
N GLN A 395 -8.20 4.25 -16.07
CA GLN A 395 -7.51 5.33 -16.79
C GLN A 395 -6.05 4.97 -17.11
N GLN A 396 -5.35 4.22 -16.24
CA GLN A 396 -3.98 3.78 -16.48
C GLN A 396 -3.88 2.62 -17.49
N MET A 397 -5.01 1.98 -17.82
CA MET A 397 -5.07 0.78 -18.67
C MET A 397 -5.28 1.09 -20.17
N TYR A 398 -5.11 2.35 -20.63
CA TYR A 398 -5.43 2.77 -22.00
C TYR A 398 -4.93 1.84 -23.11
N TRP A 399 -3.65 1.44 -23.09
CA TRP A 399 -3.08 0.54 -24.10
C TRP A 399 -3.69 -0.87 -24.05
N PHE A 400 -3.89 -1.41 -22.85
CA PHE A 400 -4.48 -2.74 -22.64
C PHE A 400 -5.96 -2.77 -23.06
N ALA A 401 -6.72 -1.72 -22.71
CA ALA A 401 -8.11 -1.55 -23.11
C ALA A 401 -8.24 -1.39 -24.62
N ALA A 402 -7.40 -0.56 -25.26
CA ALA A 402 -7.40 -0.38 -26.71
C ALA A 402 -7.14 -1.70 -27.46
N MET A 403 -6.15 -2.49 -27.02
CA MET A 403 -5.86 -3.80 -27.61
C MET A 403 -7.00 -4.80 -27.41
N TYR A 404 -7.62 -4.81 -26.23
CA TYR A 404 -8.79 -5.65 -25.97
C TYR A 404 -9.97 -5.25 -26.88
N PHE A 405 -10.29 -3.96 -27.01
CA PHE A 405 -11.35 -3.47 -27.88
C PHE A 405 -11.08 -3.74 -29.37
N GLN A 406 -9.81 -3.70 -29.81
CA GLN A 406 -9.44 -3.99 -31.19
C GLN A 406 -9.48 -5.49 -31.52
N THR A 407 -9.06 -6.36 -30.60
CA THR A 407 -8.77 -7.78 -30.91
C THR A 407 -9.71 -8.79 -30.22
N GLY A 408 -10.51 -8.34 -29.25
CA GLY A 408 -11.29 -9.21 -28.35
C GLY A 408 -10.43 -10.03 -27.37
N LYS A 409 -9.11 -9.83 -27.32
CA LYS A 409 -8.17 -10.61 -26.50
C LYS A 409 -7.45 -9.70 -25.50
N SER A 410 -7.47 -10.10 -24.23
CA SER A 410 -6.69 -9.43 -23.19
C SER A 410 -5.21 -9.79 -23.33
N LEU A 411 -4.32 -8.81 -23.17
CA LEU A 411 -2.90 -9.09 -22.98
C LEU A 411 -2.65 -9.67 -21.57
N SER A 412 -1.56 -10.40 -21.41
CA SER A 412 -1.09 -10.91 -20.11
C SER A 412 0.17 -10.19 -19.64
N ALA A 413 0.57 -10.47 -18.40
CA ALA A 413 1.83 -9.99 -17.85
C ALA A 413 3.04 -10.40 -18.71
N SER A 414 4.02 -9.49 -18.82
CA SER A 414 5.17 -9.56 -19.75
C SER A 414 6.51 -9.25 -19.07
N GLY A 415 6.60 -9.43 -17.75
CA GLY A 415 7.78 -9.09 -16.96
C GLY A 415 8.00 -7.57 -16.96
N SER A 416 9.17 -7.15 -17.41
CA SER A 416 9.52 -5.74 -17.64
C SER A 416 9.27 -5.27 -19.08
N GLY A 417 8.77 -6.13 -19.96
CA GLY A 417 8.59 -5.85 -21.38
C GLY A 417 7.41 -4.94 -21.69
N HIS A 418 7.59 -4.08 -22.70
CA HIS A 418 6.50 -3.27 -23.23
C HIS A 418 5.50 -4.15 -23.99
N PRO A 419 4.18 -4.04 -23.75
CA PRO A 419 3.19 -4.92 -24.37
C PRO A 419 3.20 -4.91 -25.90
N LEU A 420 3.64 -3.81 -26.53
CA LEU A 420 3.52 -3.57 -27.98
C LEU A 420 4.83 -3.37 -28.73
N ALA A 421 5.98 -3.28 -28.04
CA ALA A 421 7.25 -2.96 -28.68
C ALA A 421 8.41 -3.80 -28.16
N ALA A 422 9.31 -4.22 -29.05
CA ALA A 422 10.55 -4.91 -28.70
C ALA A 422 11.74 -4.42 -29.55
N PRO A 423 12.96 -4.36 -28.98
CA PRO A 423 13.26 -4.55 -27.57
C PRO A 423 12.86 -3.31 -26.75
N TYR A 424 12.00 -3.47 -25.75
CA TYR A 424 11.71 -2.40 -24.80
C TYR A 424 11.40 -2.99 -23.42
N GLN A 425 12.46 -3.27 -22.67
CA GLN A 425 12.40 -4.02 -21.41
C GLN A 425 13.65 -3.78 -20.54
N ALA A 426 13.65 -4.34 -19.33
CA ALA A 426 14.86 -4.43 -18.51
C ALA A 426 15.75 -5.60 -18.92
N PHE A 427 17.06 -5.36 -18.96
CA PHE A 427 18.12 -6.30 -19.27
C PHE A 427 19.17 -6.31 -18.16
N LYS A 428 19.74 -7.48 -17.91
CA LYS A 428 20.80 -7.65 -16.92
C LYS A 428 22.15 -7.26 -17.54
N THR A 429 22.96 -6.52 -16.80
CA THR A 429 24.34 -6.16 -17.13
C THR A 429 25.32 -6.97 -16.28
N ARG A 430 26.63 -6.68 -16.35
CA ARG A 430 27.64 -7.37 -15.53
C ARG A 430 27.39 -7.21 -14.01
N ASP A 431 26.86 -6.06 -13.60
CA ASP A 431 26.77 -5.63 -12.19
C ASP A 431 25.34 -5.29 -11.72
N SER A 432 24.41 -4.98 -12.62
CA SER A 432 23.04 -4.59 -12.24
C SER A 432 22.05 -4.83 -13.40
N TRP A 433 21.08 -3.93 -13.60
CA TRP A 433 20.09 -3.93 -14.65
C TRP A 433 19.93 -2.53 -15.28
N LEU A 434 19.64 -2.48 -16.58
CA LEU A 434 19.19 -1.28 -17.28
C LEU A 434 17.91 -1.56 -18.06
N VAL A 435 17.10 -0.53 -18.30
CA VAL A 435 16.00 -0.54 -19.26
C VAL A 435 16.52 0.01 -20.59
N LEU A 436 16.24 -0.68 -21.69
CA LEU A 436 16.63 -0.28 -23.04
C LEU A 436 15.40 0.04 -23.89
N GLY A 437 15.38 1.21 -24.53
CA GLY A 437 14.22 1.78 -25.24
C GLY A 437 14.27 1.69 -26.77
N GLY A 438 14.22 0.47 -27.33
CA GLY A 438 14.10 0.19 -28.76
C GLY A 438 12.69 0.36 -29.34
N ALA A 439 11.88 1.27 -28.79
CA ALA A 439 10.44 1.40 -29.06
C ALA A 439 10.06 1.81 -30.50
N ASN A 440 11.03 2.21 -31.32
CA ASN A 440 10.85 2.57 -32.73
C ASN A 440 11.98 1.99 -33.57
N GLN A 441 11.76 1.90 -34.89
CA GLN A 441 12.69 1.25 -35.82
C GLN A 441 14.09 1.91 -35.84
N ALA A 442 14.18 3.24 -35.79
CA ALA A 442 15.47 3.94 -35.82
C ALA A 442 16.30 3.67 -34.54
N ASN A 443 15.65 3.57 -33.38
CA ASN A 443 16.33 3.18 -32.14
C ASN A 443 16.75 1.71 -32.19
N TRP A 444 15.90 0.81 -32.69
CA TRP A 444 16.25 -0.60 -32.89
C TRP A 444 17.50 -0.78 -33.76
N GLU A 445 17.56 -0.10 -34.91
CA GLU A 445 18.69 -0.23 -35.84
C GLU A 445 20.00 0.26 -35.21
N ARG A 446 19.97 1.37 -34.46
CA ARG A 446 21.13 1.83 -33.68
C ARG A 446 21.52 0.88 -32.54
N ILE A 447 20.56 0.23 -31.90
CA ILE A 447 20.81 -0.80 -30.88
C ILE A 447 21.54 -1.99 -31.51
N ALA A 448 21.05 -2.50 -32.63
CA ALA A 448 21.69 -3.59 -33.37
C ALA A 448 23.14 -3.23 -33.77
N ASP A 449 23.36 -2.03 -34.29
CA ASP A 449 24.70 -1.54 -34.64
C ASP A 449 25.63 -1.40 -33.41
N LEU A 450 25.12 -0.84 -32.30
CA LEU A 450 25.91 -0.61 -31.08
C LEU A 450 26.24 -1.89 -30.32
N LEU A 451 25.37 -2.91 -30.39
CA LEU A 451 25.61 -4.24 -29.85
C LEU A 451 26.52 -5.10 -30.75
N GLY A 452 26.98 -4.58 -31.90
CA GLY A 452 27.89 -5.29 -32.80
C GLY A 452 27.20 -6.28 -33.74
N HIS A 453 25.87 -6.20 -33.86
CA HIS A 453 25.03 -7.13 -34.64
C HIS A 453 24.20 -6.42 -35.72
N PRO A 454 24.83 -5.72 -36.69
CA PRO A 454 24.13 -5.02 -37.76
C PRO A 454 23.22 -5.94 -38.61
N GLU A 455 23.50 -7.24 -38.66
CA GLU A 455 22.72 -8.25 -39.36
C GLU A 455 21.30 -8.41 -38.82
N TRP A 456 21.06 -8.17 -37.52
CA TRP A 456 19.73 -8.26 -36.90
C TRP A 456 18.74 -7.26 -37.52
N LYS A 457 19.21 -6.18 -38.14
CA LYS A 457 18.36 -5.20 -38.84
C LYS A 457 17.63 -5.80 -40.04
N THR A 458 18.23 -6.82 -40.67
CA THR A 458 17.73 -7.51 -41.87
C THR A 458 17.31 -8.95 -41.62
N ASP A 459 17.57 -9.51 -40.45
CA ASP A 459 17.09 -10.84 -40.05
C ASP A 459 15.55 -10.87 -40.11
N PRO A 460 14.92 -11.82 -40.84
CA PRO A 460 13.46 -11.96 -40.89
C PRO A 460 12.78 -12.04 -39.51
N LYS A 461 13.46 -12.55 -38.47
CA LYS A 461 12.94 -12.60 -37.09
C LYS A 461 12.88 -11.23 -36.41
N PHE A 462 13.72 -10.28 -36.81
CA PHE A 462 13.93 -9.03 -36.07
C PHE A 462 13.81 -7.75 -36.91
N ALA A 463 13.63 -7.85 -38.23
CA ALA A 463 13.58 -6.69 -39.13
C ALA A 463 12.43 -5.71 -38.81
N THR A 464 11.26 -6.22 -38.39
CA THR A 464 10.09 -5.39 -38.02
C THR A 464 9.71 -5.54 -36.54
N ASN A 465 9.03 -4.55 -35.97
CA ASN A 465 8.56 -4.63 -34.58
C ASN A 465 7.60 -5.79 -34.33
N ALA A 466 6.78 -6.16 -35.31
CA ALA A 466 5.88 -7.30 -35.20
C ALA A 466 6.67 -8.61 -35.04
N GLU A 467 7.70 -8.82 -35.87
CA GLU A 467 8.55 -9.99 -35.77
C GLU A 467 9.40 -9.98 -34.49
N ARG A 468 9.90 -8.81 -34.06
CA ARG A 468 10.57 -8.67 -32.76
C ARG A 468 9.66 -9.00 -31.57
N LYS A 469 8.36 -8.71 -31.64
CA LYS A 469 7.39 -9.14 -30.61
C LYS A 469 7.07 -10.64 -30.69
N ASN A 470 7.02 -11.22 -31.89
CA ASN A 470 6.82 -12.66 -32.07
C ASN A 470 8.02 -13.47 -31.53
N ASN A 471 9.24 -12.95 -31.70
CA ASN A 471 10.50 -13.57 -31.31
C ASN A 471 11.14 -12.88 -30.08
N GLU A 472 10.34 -12.25 -29.22
CA GLU A 472 10.82 -11.39 -28.12
C GLU A 472 11.73 -12.13 -27.14
N ASP A 473 11.36 -13.35 -26.73
CA ASP A 473 12.15 -14.13 -25.78
C ASP A 473 13.54 -14.51 -26.35
N GLU A 474 13.63 -14.76 -27.67
CA GLU A 474 14.89 -15.05 -28.37
C GLU A 474 15.76 -13.79 -28.49
N LEU A 475 15.17 -12.69 -28.97
CA LEU A 475 15.85 -11.40 -29.09
C LEU A 475 16.37 -10.90 -27.73
N ALA A 476 15.57 -11.07 -26.68
CA ALA A 476 15.93 -10.67 -25.34
C ALA A 476 17.12 -11.48 -24.79
N GLY A 477 17.21 -12.76 -25.15
CA GLY A 477 18.37 -13.62 -24.85
C GLY A 477 19.65 -13.09 -25.50
N LEU A 478 19.60 -12.83 -26.82
CA LEU A 478 20.73 -12.31 -27.59
C LEU A 478 21.22 -10.94 -27.08
N ILE A 479 20.30 -10.02 -26.77
CA ILE A 479 20.65 -8.71 -26.18
C ILE A 479 21.25 -8.89 -24.77
N SER A 480 20.71 -9.80 -23.95
CA SER A 480 21.24 -10.07 -22.60
C SER A 480 22.66 -10.63 -22.62
N GLU A 481 23.00 -11.48 -23.60
CA GLU A 481 24.35 -12.00 -23.79
C GLU A 481 25.35 -10.85 -23.98
N GLN A 482 25.07 -9.94 -24.92
CA GLN A 482 25.93 -8.77 -25.16
C GLN A 482 25.98 -7.84 -23.94
N LEU A 483 24.83 -7.51 -23.35
CA LEU A 483 24.77 -6.56 -22.23
C LEU A 483 25.48 -7.08 -20.96
N SER A 484 25.59 -8.40 -20.78
CA SER A 484 26.30 -9.00 -19.64
C SER A 484 27.81 -8.74 -19.62
N ALA A 485 28.42 -8.33 -20.74
CA ALA A 485 29.87 -8.15 -20.85
C ALA A 485 30.42 -6.91 -20.10
N HIS A 486 29.61 -5.86 -19.95
CA HIS A 486 30.01 -4.57 -19.36
C HIS A 486 29.09 -4.14 -18.21
N THR A 487 29.54 -3.18 -17.39
CA THR A 487 28.68 -2.60 -16.34
C THR A 487 27.50 -1.81 -16.92
N THR A 488 26.50 -1.55 -16.07
CA THR A 488 25.42 -0.61 -16.39
C THR A 488 25.97 0.75 -16.83
N ASP A 489 26.92 1.35 -16.11
CA ASP A 489 27.45 2.67 -16.43
C ASP A 489 28.23 2.69 -17.76
N GLU A 490 29.01 1.65 -18.05
CA GLU A 490 29.69 1.48 -19.35
C GLU A 490 28.68 1.44 -20.51
N TRP A 491 27.54 0.77 -20.33
CA TRP A 491 26.49 0.69 -21.34
C TRP A 491 25.68 1.98 -21.46
N LEU A 492 25.29 2.61 -20.35
CA LEU A 492 24.54 3.87 -20.38
C LEU A 492 25.34 4.95 -21.11
N ALA A 493 26.64 5.09 -20.85
CA ALA A 493 27.50 6.02 -21.57
C ALA A 493 27.56 5.75 -23.09
N ARG A 494 27.54 4.48 -23.51
CA ARG A 494 27.50 4.10 -24.93
C ARG A 494 26.13 4.40 -25.56
N PHE A 495 25.04 4.09 -24.86
CA PHE A 495 23.67 4.35 -25.34
C PHE A 495 23.40 5.86 -25.46
N ASP A 496 23.81 6.66 -24.48
CA ASP A 496 23.71 8.12 -24.50
C ASP A 496 24.50 8.72 -25.68
N ALA A 497 25.75 8.27 -25.88
CA ALA A 497 26.58 8.71 -27.01
C ALA A 497 25.95 8.35 -28.38
N ALA A 498 25.20 7.26 -28.46
CA ALA A 498 24.46 6.83 -29.65
C ALA A 498 23.05 7.45 -29.77
N ASN A 499 22.64 8.31 -28.82
CA ASN A 499 21.28 8.87 -28.71
C ASN A 499 20.18 7.77 -28.64
N ILE A 500 20.47 6.67 -27.95
CA ILE A 500 19.55 5.56 -27.69
C ILE A 500 19.00 5.73 -26.26
N PRO A 501 17.66 5.81 -26.05
CA PRO A 501 17.10 5.89 -24.72
C PRO A 501 17.39 4.63 -23.90
N ALA A 502 18.13 4.81 -22.80
CA ALA A 502 18.36 3.78 -21.79
C ALA A 502 18.36 4.41 -20.38
N GLY A 503 18.24 3.59 -19.33
CA GLY A 503 18.33 4.07 -17.95
C GLY A 503 18.49 2.94 -16.93
N PRO A 504 19.09 3.19 -15.76
CA PRO A 504 19.32 2.15 -14.75
C PRO A 504 18.03 1.74 -14.02
N VAL A 505 17.94 0.47 -13.61
CA VAL A 505 16.90 0.03 -12.67
C VAL A 505 17.35 0.33 -11.24
N ASN A 506 17.14 1.58 -10.82
CA ASN A 506 17.56 2.06 -9.51
C ASN A 506 16.74 1.46 -8.35
N THR A 507 17.40 1.27 -7.19
CA THR A 507 16.70 1.16 -5.90
C THR A 507 16.03 2.49 -5.54
N ILE A 508 15.12 2.47 -4.55
CA ILE A 508 14.49 3.70 -4.05
C ILE A 508 15.55 4.70 -3.54
N GLU A 509 16.55 4.23 -2.80
CA GLU A 509 17.65 5.05 -2.31
C GLU A 509 18.43 5.71 -3.46
N GLN A 510 18.83 4.93 -4.47
CA GLN A 510 19.53 5.42 -5.65
C GLN A 510 18.68 6.45 -6.42
N ALA A 511 17.39 6.17 -6.62
CA ALA A 511 16.47 7.06 -7.33
C ALA A 511 16.25 8.40 -6.59
N LEU A 512 16.11 8.37 -5.26
CA LEU A 512 15.93 9.57 -4.43
C LEU A 512 17.22 10.41 -4.34
N ASN A 513 18.39 9.76 -4.32
CA ASN A 513 19.69 10.44 -4.28
C ASN A 513 20.25 10.81 -5.67
N HIS A 514 19.62 10.37 -6.75
CA HIS A 514 20.12 10.56 -8.11
C HIS A 514 20.34 12.06 -8.43
N PRO A 515 21.43 12.44 -9.14
CA PRO A 515 21.73 13.84 -9.47
C PRO A 515 20.56 14.57 -10.14
N GLN A 516 19.84 13.91 -11.05
CA GLN A 516 18.65 14.49 -11.69
C GLN A 516 17.50 14.72 -10.70
N THR A 517 17.28 13.83 -9.73
CA THR A 517 16.23 13.98 -8.70
C THR A 517 16.52 15.17 -7.79
N ARG A 518 17.80 15.36 -7.44
CA ARG A 518 18.29 16.52 -6.70
C ARG A 518 18.16 17.81 -7.53
N ALA A 519 18.63 17.82 -8.78
CA ALA A 519 18.51 18.95 -9.69
C ALA A 519 17.06 19.38 -9.98
N ARG A 520 16.10 18.44 -9.88
CA ARG A 520 14.65 18.73 -9.98
C ARG A 520 13.98 19.08 -8.65
N ASN A 521 14.73 19.23 -7.55
CA ASN A 521 14.21 19.54 -6.21
C ASN A 521 13.02 18.63 -5.85
N MET A 522 13.17 17.31 -6.06
CA MET A 522 12.11 16.33 -5.80
C MET A 522 12.15 15.74 -4.39
N VAL A 523 13.32 15.75 -3.75
CA VAL A 523 13.48 15.47 -2.32
C VAL A 523 13.70 16.80 -1.60
N ILE A 524 12.96 17.03 -0.52
CA ILE A 524 12.99 18.28 0.26
C ILE A 524 13.00 17.96 1.76
N GLU A 525 13.69 18.80 2.53
CA GLU A 525 13.73 18.70 3.99
C GLU A 525 12.42 19.21 4.61
N VAL A 526 12.00 18.59 5.71
CA VAL A 526 10.86 18.99 6.54
C VAL A 526 11.27 18.87 8.00
N ASP A 527 11.06 19.93 8.78
CA ASP A 527 11.25 19.91 10.24
C ASP A 527 9.88 19.80 10.92
N HIS A 528 9.70 18.79 11.77
CA HIS A 528 8.42 18.45 12.39
C HIS A 528 8.56 18.42 13.93
N PRO A 529 7.68 19.09 14.70
CA PRO A 529 7.81 19.23 16.15
C PRO A 529 8.08 17.93 16.95
N ILE A 530 7.42 16.83 16.57
CA ILE A 530 7.59 15.51 17.19
C ILE A 530 8.53 14.56 16.42
N ALA A 531 8.46 14.51 15.08
CA ALA A 531 9.26 13.59 14.25
C ALA A 531 10.65 14.14 13.87
N GLY A 532 11.01 15.34 14.33
CA GLY A 532 12.28 16.01 14.03
C GLY A 532 12.45 16.34 12.55
N LYS A 533 13.72 16.41 12.13
CA LYS A 533 14.10 16.67 10.74
C LYS A 533 14.05 15.39 9.91
N GLY A 534 13.31 15.45 8.81
CA GLY A 534 13.19 14.36 7.84
C GLY A 534 13.13 14.87 6.41
N HIS A 535 12.83 13.94 5.49
CA HIS A 535 12.70 14.23 4.06
C HIS A 535 11.30 13.88 3.56
N ALA A 536 10.81 14.65 2.59
CA ALA A 536 9.56 14.42 1.87
C ALA A 536 9.74 14.54 0.35
N LEU A 537 8.77 14.02 -0.41
CA LEU A 537 8.69 14.25 -1.85
C LEU A 537 7.98 15.59 -2.16
N SER A 538 8.64 16.44 -2.94
CA SER A 538 8.10 17.72 -3.44
C SER A 538 6.94 17.53 -4.42
N LEU A 539 6.17 18.59 -4.65
CA LEU A 539 5.17 18.62 -5.72
C LEU A 539 5.86 18.35 -7.08
N PRO A 540 5.37 17.38 -7.89
CA PRO A 540 5.95 17.03 -9.19
C PRO A 540 5.61 18.03 -10.32
N ILE A 541 5.10 19.21 -9.98
CA ILE A 541 4.76 20.29 -10.91
C ILE A 541 5.66 21.49 -10.56
N LYS A 542 6.38 22.03 -11.55
CA LYS A 542 7.31 23.16 -11.36
C LYS A 542 6.79 24.38 -12.13
N PHE A 543 6.30 25.37 -11.39
CA PHE A 543 5.83 26.65 -11.93
C PHE A 543 6.98 27.65 -11.99
N SER A 544 7.00 28.50 -13.02
CA SER A 544 8.00 29.55 -13.23
C SER A 544 7.81 30.75 -12.30
N GLU A 545 6.57 31.12 -12.01
CA GLU A 545 6.20 32.33 -11.26
C GLU A 545 5.71 32.03 -9.83
N THR A 546 5.03 30.90 -9.65
CA THR A 546 4.39 30.50 -8.38
C THR A 546 4.90 29.12 -7.89
N PRO A 547 6.20 28.97 -7.61
CA PRO A 547 6.76 27.70 -7.17
C PRO A 547 6.11 27.21 -5.86
N ALA A 548 5.75 25.92 -5.82
CA ALA A 548 5.17 25.29 -4.64
C ALA A 548 6.15 25.30 -3.46
N THR A 549 5.66 25.62 -2.26
CA THR A 549 6.47 25.72 -1.03
C THR A 549 5.87 24.88 0.10
N ILE A 550 6.74 24.25 0.90
CA ILE A 550 6.34 23.77 2.23
C ILE A 550 6.38 24.96 3.19
N ARG A 551 5.22 25.30 3.73
CA ARG A 551 4.94 26.38 4.68
C ARG A 551 4.78 25.85 6.10
N ARG A 552 4.28 24.63 6.27
CA ARG A 552 4.05 23.96 7.57
C ARG A 552 4.31 22.45 7.48
N PRO A 553 4.79 21.78 8.55
CA PRO A 553 4.84 20.33 8.65
C PRO A 553 3.43 19.72 8.70
N ALA A 554 3.32 18.40 8.87
CA ALA A 554 2.03 17.78 9.17
C ALA A 554 1.57 18.15 10.59
N PRO A 555 0.26 18.35 10.82
CA PRO A 555 -0.22 18.80 12.11
C PRO A 555 -0.33 17.64 13.12
N LEU A 556 -0.15 17.97 14.40
CA LEU A 556 -0.58 17.14 15.52
C LEU A 556 -2.11 17.01 15.53
N LEU A 557 -2.63 15.99 16.19
CA LEU A 557 -4.08 15.77 16.26
C LEU A 557 -4.73 16.93 17.03
N GLY A 558 -5.52 17.74 16.32
CA GLY A 558 -6.21 18.90 16.88
C GLY A 558 -5.33 20.15 17.09
N GLU A 559 -4.12 20.21 16.51
CA GLU A 559 -3.16 21.31 16.71
C GLU A 559 -3.74 22.71 16.55
N ASN A 560 -4.60 22.90 15.55
CA ASN A 560 -5.17 24.19 15.19
C ASN A 560 -6.67 24.27 15.55
N THR A 561 -7.23 23.34 16.34
CA THR A 561 -8.68 23.29 16.64
C THR A 561 -9.24 24.63 17.14
N ARG A 562 -8.58 25.28 18.11
CA ARG A 562 -9.02 26.59 18.66
C ARG A 562 -8.77 27.76 17.70
N GLU A 563 -7.65 27.74 16.96
CA GLU A 563 -7.32 28.73 15.91
C GLU A 563 -8.44 28.74 14.85
N ILE A 564 -8.73 27.56 14.31
CA ILE A 564 -9.75 27.35 13.27
C ILE A 564 -11.14 27.74 13.77
N LEU A 565 -11.56 27.30 14.97
CA LEU A 565 -12.89 27.65 15.48
C LEU A 565 -13.09 29.18 15.59
N ARG A 566 -12.07 29.94 16.02
CA ARG A 566 -12.15 31.41 16.09
C ARG A 566 -12.28 32.05 14.71
N GLU A 567 -11.62 31.51 13.68
CA GLU A 567 -11.72 32.02 12.30
C GLU A 567 -13.12 31.83 11.70
N TYR A 568 -13.87 30.81 12.15
CA TYR A 568 -15.27 30.60 11.79
C TYR A 568 -16.25 31.17 12.84
N ASP A 569 -15.85 32.28 13.48
CA ASP A 569 -16.67 33.12 14.36
C ASP A 569 -17.19 32.44 15.64
N PHE A 570 -16.60 31.33 16.11
CA PHE A 570 -16.92 30.78 17.42
C PHE A 570 -16.26 31.59 18.54
N SER A 571 -17.05 31.97 19.54
CA SER A 571 -16.56 32.67 20.74
C SER A 571 -15.74 31.74 21.64
N ASP A 572 -14.86 32.33 22.47
CA ASP A 572 -14.07 31.56 23.44
C ASP A 572 -14.93 30.80 24.45
N GLY A 573 -16.17 31.25 24.71
CA GLY A 573 -17.16 30.52 25.50
C GLY A 573 -17.61 29.24 24.79
N GLU A 574 -18.13 29.36 23.55
CA GLU A 574 -18.54 28.21 22.73
C GLU A 574 -17.39 27.20 22.56
N ILE A 575 -16.16 27.66 22.31
CA ILE A 575 -14.99 26.78 22.15
C ILE A 575 -14.69 26.02 23.46
N THR A 576 -14.78 26.71 24.60
CA THR A 576 -14.56 26.09 25.91
C THR A 576 -15.63 25.05 26.23
N ASP A 577 -16.89 25.34 25.91
CA ASP A 577 -18.00 24.38 26.06
C ASP A 577 -17.80 23.14 25.16
N LEU A 578 -17.48 23.34 23.88
CA LEU A 578 -17.23 22.25 22.92
C LEU A 578 -16.05 21.34 23.34
N LEU A 579 -14.99 21.91 23.91
CA LEU A 579 -13.87 21.17 24.48
C LEU A 579 -14.29 20.39 25.74
N SER A 580 -15.05 21.03 26.64
CA SER A 580 -15.52 20.38 27.88
C SER A 580 -16.46 19.19 27.61
N GLN A 581 -17.23 19.26 26.53
CA GLN A 581 -18.13 18.21 26.05
C GLN A 581 -17.41 17.12 25.26
N GLY A 582 -16.13 17.28 24.92
CA GLY A 582 -15.36 16.35 24.09
C GLY A 582 -15.79 16.32 22.62
N VAL A 583 -16.53 17.34 22.14
CA VAL A 583 -16.96 17.46 20.74
C VAL A 583 -15.75 17.79 19.85
N VAL A 584 -14.78 18.51 20.38
CA VAL A 584 -13.49 18.82 19.75
C VAL A 584 -12.34 18.56 20.72
N ALA A 585 -11.10 18.46 20.22
CA ALA A 585 -9.91 18.37 21.06
C ALA A 585 -8.73 19.19 20.54
N GLU A 586 -7.88 19.62 21.48
CA GLU A 586 -6.56 20.19 21.26
C GLU A 586 -5.48 19.10 21.50
N PRO A 587 -4.20 19.30 21.13
CA PRO A 587 -3.16 18.31 21.35
C PRO A 587 -3.04 17.99 22.85
N ARG A 588 -2.91 16.70 23.17
CA ARG A 588 -2.54 16.31 24.52
C ARG A 588 -1.12 16.82 24.81
N PRO A 589 -0.86 17.43 25.99
CA PRO A 589 0.50 17.73 26.39
C PRO A 589 1.34 16.46 26.35
N THR A 590 2.48 16.49 25.66
CA THR A 590 3.47 15.42 25.74
C THR A 590 3.98 15.36 27.18
N ALA A 591 3.84 14.20 27.83
CA ALA A 591 4.49 13.97 29.11
C ALA A 591 6.01 14.11 28.92
N SER A 592 6.61 15.00 29.72
CA SER A 592 8.04 15.33 29.73
C SER A 592 8.90 14.21 30.31
#